data_AF-A0A9P4LH60-F1
#
_entry.id   AF-A0A9P4LH60-F1
#
_cell.length_a   1.000
_cell.length_b   1.000
_cell.length_c   1.000
_cell.angle_alpha   90.00
_cell.angle_beta   90.00
_cell.angle_gamma   90.00
#
_symmetry.space_group_name_H-M   'P 1'
#
loop_
_entity.id
_entity.type
_entity.pdbx_description
1 polymer ?
#
loop_
_entity_poly.entity_id
_entity_poly.type
_entity_poly.pdbx_seq_one_letter_code
_entity_poly.pdbx_strand_id
1 'polypeptide(L)'
;MSLQNLIIEQDAYAPGEKSKQSLQRHLNKFSKAAQLSFAEGALQQNHIRLLLKVNDEAKVRRSTKSLVLGTAKVIGYQKLQDARAKRAETEAAKATKAKGKRGRKRTKASLDTDAPELKRKVARARAELAPTSAPVPSLRVPVARMY
;
A
#
# COMPACT_ATOMS: atom_id res chain seq x y z
N MET A 1 -36.93 25.89 15.95
CA MET A 1 -36.40 27.02 15.17
C MET A 1 -34.93 26.76 14.82
N SER A 2 -34.53 26.91 13.56
CA SER A 2 -33.13 26.72 13.14
C SER A 2 -32.26 27.90 13.64
N LEU A 3 -30.95 27.68 13.83
CA LEU A 3 -30.01 28.75 14.20
C LEU A 3 -29.96 29.87 13.15
N GLN A 4 -30.11 29.54 11.87
CA GLN A 4 -30.16 30.54 10.80
C GLN A 4 -31.42 31.40 10.92
N ASN A 5 -32.56 30.82 11.26
CA ASN A 5 -33.81 31.57 11.39
C ASN A 5 -33.73 32.56 12.57
N LEU A 6 -33.07 32.17 13.67
CA LEU A 6 -32.82 33.08 14.81
C LEU A 6 -31.93 34.27 14.39
N ILE A 7 -30.87 34.02 13.63
CA ILE A 7 -29.95 35.06 13.14
C ILE A 7 -30.67 36.01 12.17
N ILE A 8 -31.41 35.48 11.21
CA ILE A 8 -32.02 36.26 10.11
C ILE A 8 -33.28 36.98 10.57
N GLU A 9 -34.20 36.30 11.26
CA GLU A 9 -35.52 36.87 11.57
C GLU A 9 -35.58 37.61 12.91
N GLN A 10 -34.74 37.27 13.88
CA GLN A 10 -34.78 37.89 15.21
C GLN A 10 -33.63 38.89 15.41
N ASP A 11 -32.40 38.42 15.24
CA ASP A 11 -31.24 39.20 15.65
C ASP A 11 -30.87 40.32 14.65
N ALA A 12 -31.03 40.06 13.34
CA ALA A 12 -30.66 41.00 12.27
C ALA A 12 -31.76 42.01 11.90
N TYR A 13 -33.04 41.69 12.16
CA TYR A 13 -34.18 42.48 11.69
C TYR A 13 -34.36 43.81 12.45
N ALA A 14 -34.01 43.86 13.75
CA ALA A 14 -34.04 45.08 14.56
C ALA A 14 -32.90 45.09 15.61
N PRO A 15 -31.71 45.63 15.28
CA PRO A 15 -30.52 45.51 16.11
C PRO A 15 -30.50 46.51 17.28
N GLY A 16 -31.18 46.18 18.38
CA GLY A 16 -30.95 46.78 19.69
C GLY A 16 -29.68 46.23 20.38
N GLU A 17 -29.26 46.87 21.48
CA GLU A 17 -28.11 46.46 22.29
C GLU A 17 -28.12 44.96 22.67
N LYS A 18 -29.28 44.47 23.14
CA LYS A 18 -29.46 43.07 23.53
C LYS A 18 -29.42 42.12 22.32
N SER A 19 -30.00 42.51 21.18
CA SER A 19 -30.00 41.65 19.98
C SER A 19 -28.64 41.59 19.29
N LYS A 20 -27.79 42.60 19.43
CA LYS A 20 -26.37 42.53 19.01
C LYS A 20 -25.60 41.47 19.80
N GLN A 21 -25.83 41.38 21.11
CA GLN A 21 -25.19 40.37 21.96
C GLN A 21 -25.68 38.95 21.63
N SER A 22 -26.98 38.75 21.40
CA SER A 22 -27.51 37.45 20.97
C SER A 22 -26.99 37.07 19.58
N LEU A 23 -26.95 38.02 18.64
CA LEU A 23 -26.37 37.82 17.30
C LEU A 23 -24.94 37.28 17.39
N GLN A 24 -24.09 37.93 18.18
CA GLN A 24 -22.70 37.50 18.35
C GLN A 24 -22.60 36.08 18.93
N ARG A 25 -23.45 35.74 19.90
CA ARG A 25 -23.51 34.38 20.47
C ARG A 25 -23.94 33.35 19.43
N HIS A 26 -24.97 33.65 18.64
CA HIS A 26 -25.47 32.75 17.60
C HIS A 26 -24.47 32.55 16.47
N LEU A 27 -23.79 33.62 16.02
CA LEU A 27 -22.71 33.54 15.05
C LEU A 27 -21.54 32.70 15.56
N ASN A 28 -21.13 32.90 16.82
CA ASN A 28 -20.09 32.07 17.44
C ASN A 28 -20.50 30.59 17.52
N LYS A 29 -21.76 30.30 17.85
CA LYS A 29 -22.28 28.93 17.89
C LYS A 29 -22.30 28.31 16.49
N PHE A 30 -22.75 29.06 15.48
CA PHE A 30 -22.76 28.62 14.09
C PHE A 30 -21.34 28.35 13.58
N SER A 31 -20.39 29.25 13.83
CA SER A 31 -18.98 29.10 13.45
C SER A 31 -18.36 27.84 14.07
N LYS A 32 -18.55 27.63 15.38
CA LYS A 32 -18.06 26.43 16.08
C LYS A 32 -18.69 25.14 15.52
N ALA A 33 -20.00 25.15 15.25
CA ALA A 33 -20.67 24.00 14.66
C ALA A 33 -20.15 23.69 13.25
N ALA A 34 -19.89 24.71 12.44
CA ALA A 34 -19.30 24.54 11.11
C ALA A 34 -17.86 24.01 11.18
N GLN A 35 -17.05 24.50 12.11
CA GLN A 35 -15.69 23.97 12.32
C GLN A 35 -15.72 22.49 12.74
N LEU A 36 -16.62 22.13 13.65
CA LEU A 36 -16.81 20.74 14.07
C LEU A 36 -17.26 19.85 12.91
N SER A 37 -18.23 20.28 12.11
CA SER A 37 -18.72 19.49 10.98
C SER A 37 -17.64 19.29 9.91
N PHE A 38 -16.81 20.30 9.64
CA PHE A 38 -15.66 20.14 8.74
C PHE A 38 -14.60 19.19 9.31
N ALA A 39 -14.29 19.29 10.61
CA ALA A 39 -13.34 18.39 11.26
C ALA A 39 -13.84 16.94 11.23
N GLU A 40 -15.11 16.72 11.56
CA GLU A 40 -15.76 15.40 11.46
C GLU A 40 -15.73 14.87 10.02
N GLY A 41 -16.07 15.71 9.03
CA GLY A 41 -15.98 15.35 7.62
C GLY A 41 -14.58 14.94 7.19
N ALA A 42 -13.55 15.66 7.63
CA ALA A 42 -12.15 15.31 7.36
C ALA A 42 -11.74 13.98 8.01
N LEU A 43 -12.16 13.74 9.26
CA LEU A 43 -11.92 12.46 9.95
C LEU A 43 -12.61 11.30 9.26
N GLN A 44 -13.87 11.47 8.84
CA GLN A 44 -14.63 10.46 8.09
C GLN A 44 -13.96 10.14 6.76
N GLN A 45 -13.53 11.14 5.99
CA GLN A 45 -12.82 10.94 4.73
C GLN A 45 -11.50 10.19 4.93
N ASN A 46 -10.75 10.54 5.97
CA ASN A 46 -9.51 9.84 6.32
C ASN A 46 -9.76 8.38 6.71
N HIS A 47 -10.83 8.12 7.47
CA HIS A 47 -11.24 6.76 7.84
C HIS A 47 -11.61 5.92 6.61
N ILE A 48 -12.43 6.45 5.70
CA ILE A 48 -12.79 5.80 4.45
C ILE A 48 -11.54 5.48 3.62
N ARG A 49 -10.61 6.43 3.51
CA ARG A 49 -9.35 6.24 2.77
C ARG A 49 -8.49 5.14 3.39
N LEU A 50 -8.40 5.08 4.72
CA LEU A 50 -7.68 4.02 5.43
C LEU A 50 -8.30 2.65 5.13
N LEU A 51 -9.63 2.53 5.25
CA LEU A 51 -10.34 1.28 4.96
C LEU A 51 -10.17 0.83 3.51
N LEU A 52 -10.18 1.75 2.55
CA LEU A 52 -9.90 1.44 1.15
C LEU A 52 -8.50 0.84 0.97
N LYS A 53 -7.47 1.45 1.58
CA LYS A 53 -6.10 0.91 1.53
C LYS A 53 -6.00 -0.49 2.10
N VAL A 54 -6.60 -0.73 3.27
CA VAL A 54 -6.62 -2.05 3.92
C VAL A 54 -7.35 -3.06 3.04
N ASN A 55 -8.49 -2.68 2.46
CA ASN A 55 -9.26 -3.56 1.58
C ASN A 55 -8.51 -3.89 0.30
N ASP A 56 -7.84 -2.93 -0.32
CA ASP A 56 -7.06 -3.15 -1.53
C ASP A 56 -5.85 -4.04 -1.24
N GLU A 57 -5.17 -3.85 -0.10
CA GLU A 57 -4.14 -4.79 0.35
C GLU A 57 -4.69 -6.19 0.61
N ALA A 58 -5.83 -6.31 1.29
CA ALA A 58 -6.47 -7.59 1.55
C ALA A 58 -6.88 -8.30 0.24
N LYS A 59 -7.38 -7.57 -0.75
CA LYS A 59 -7.66 -8.10 -2.10
C LYS A 59 -6.39 -8.62 -2.76
N VAL A 60 -5.30 -7.85 -2.70
CA VAL A 60 -3.99 -8.29 -3.22
C VAL A 60 -3.54 -9.56 -2.51
N ARG A 61 -3.59 -9.63 -1.17
CA ARG A 61 -3.23 -10.83 -0.40
C ARG A 61 -4.10 -12.05 -0.74
N ARG A 62 -5.39 -11.85 -1.07
CA ARG A 62 -6.29 -12.93 -1.51
C ARG A 62 -5.98 -13.39 -2.94
N SER A 63 -5.69 -12.47 -3.85
CA SER A 63 -5.43 -12.79 -5.26
C SER A 63 -4.03 -13.38 -5.47
N THR A 64 -3.03 -12.85 -4.77
CA THR A 64 -1.74 -13.49 -4.55
C THR A 64 -1.91 -14.61 -3.55
N LYS A 65 -2.58 -15.70 -3.98
CA LYS A 65 -2.57 -16.99 -3.27
C LYS A 65 -1.14 -17.20 -2.78
N SER A 66 -0.99 -17.43 -1.48
CA SER A 66 0.32 -17.56 -0.82
C SER A 66 1.24 -18.36 -1.72
N LEU A 67 2.36 -17.77 -2.14
CA LEU A 67 3.44 -18.52 -2.75
C LEU A 67 3.93 -19.43 -1.63
N VAL A 68 3.31 -20.59 -1.51
CA VAL A 68 3.69 -21.62 -0.54
C VAL A 68 5.14 -21.87 -0.85
N LEU A 69 6.04 -21.49 0.05
CA LEU A 69 7.50 -21.65 -0.06
C LEU A 69 7.90 -23.13 0.03
N GLY A 70 7.22 -23.98 -0.75
CA GLY A 70 7.21 -25.42 -0.65
C GLY A 70 6.26 -25.92 0.44
N THR A 71 5.55 -27.00 0.15
CA THR A 71 4.98 -27.87 1.17
C THR A 71 6.14 -28.43 1.99
N ALA A 72 6.36 -27.91 3.20
CA ALA A 72 7.37 -28.45 4.09
C ALA A 72 6.93 -29.85 4.53
N LYS A 73 7.55 -30.89 3.96
CA LYS A 73 7.38 -32.27 4.44
C LYS A 73 8.03 -32.35 5.82
N VAL A 74 7.26 -32.62 6.86
CA VAL A 74 7.79 -32.85 8.22
C VAL A 74 8.62 -34.13 8.18
N ILE A 75 9.93 -33.98 8.12
CA ILE A 75 10.89 -35.10 8.17
C ILE A 75 11.29 -35.26 9.64
N GLY A 76 11.02 -36.43 10.22
CA GLY A 76 11.43 -36.76 11.58
C GLY A 76 12.96 -36.73 11.75
N TYR A 77 13.41 -36.55 12.99
CA TYR A 77 14.82 -36.32 13.34
C TYR A 77 15.80 -37.35 12.76
N GLN A 78 15.43 -38.64 12.76
CA GLN A 78 16.26 -39.72 12.20
C GLN A 78 16.54 -39.51 10.70
N LYS A 79 15.50 -39.23 9.91
CA LYS A 79 15.66 -38.99 8.47
C LYS A 79 16.44 -37.70 8.16
N LEU A 80 16.42 -36.72 9.07
CA LEU A 80 17.28 -35.53 8.98
C LEU A 80 18.75 -35.87 9.24
N GLN A 81 19.04 -36.72 10.23
CA GLN A 81 20.39 -37.20 10.48
C GLN A 81 20.93 -38.00 9.29
N ASP A 82 20.14 -38.92 8.74
CA ASP A 82 20.53 -39.72 7.56
C ASP A 82 20.85 -38.83 6.35
N ALA A 83 20.02 -37.81 6.11
CA ALA A 83 20.25 -36.87 5.02
C ALA A 83 21.53 -36.03 5.23
N ARG A 84 21.85 -35.67 6.48
CA ARG A 84 23.09 -34.96 6.83
C ARG A 84 24.31 -35.86 6.67
N ALA A 85 24.25 -37.11 7.13
CA ALA A 85 25.32 -38.10 6.96
C ALA A 85 25.64 -38.32 5.49
N LYS A 86 24.61 -38.56 4.66
CA LYS A 86 24.77 -38.70 3.19
C LYS A 86 25.40 -37.47 2.55
N ARG A 87 25.05 -36.26 2.99
CA ARG A 87 25.69 -35.02 2.50
C ARG A 87 27.16 -34.96 2.88
N ALA A 88 27.49 -35.22 4.15
CA ALA A 88 28.86 -35.20 4.64
C ALA A 88 29.75 -36.22 3.89
N GLU A 89 29.24 -37.42 3.62
CA GLU A 89 29.93 -38.43 2.80
C GLU A 89 30.17 -37.93 1.37
N THR A 90 29.17 -37.32 0.74
CA THR A 90 29.33 -36.77 -0.63
C THR A 90 30.30 -35.60 -0.68
N GLU A 91 30.34 -34.76 0.35
CA GLU A 91 31.25 -33.62 0.45
C GLU A 91 32.68 -34.08 0.73
N ALA A 92 32.86 -35.05 1.62
CA ALA A 92 34.16 -35.68 1.87
C ALA A 92 34.69 -36.40 0.61
N ALA A 93 33.84 -37.14 -0.10
CA ALA A 93 34.21 -37.78 -1.37
C ALA A 93 34.56 -36.77 -2.47
N LYS A 94 33.90 -35.60 -2.51
CA LYS A 94 34.28 -34.50 -3.41
C LYS A 94 35.60 -33.86 -2.99
N ALA A 95 35.84 -33.67 -1.69
CA ALA A 95 37.06 -33.09 -1.16
C ALA A 95 38.30 -33.99 -1.36
N THR A 96 38.14 -35.31 -1.26
CA THR A 96 39.23 -36.27 -1.55
C THR A 96 39.51 -36.37 -3.04
N LYS A 97 38.48 -36.38 -3.89
CA LYS A 97 38.63 -36.33 -5.35
C LYS A 97 39.23 -35.01 -5.85
N ALA A 98 39.07 -33.90 -5.11
CA ALA A 98 39.67 -32.60 -5.43
C ALA A 98 41.15 -32.45 -5.01
N LYS A 99 41.73 -33.41 -4.28
CA LYS A 99 43.16 -33.41 -3.90
C LYS A 99 44.08 -34.07 -4.94
N GLY A 100 43.58 -34.42 -6.12
CA GLY A 100 44.40 -34.83 -7.26
C GLY A 100 45.12 -33.64 -7.90
N LYS A 101 46.45 -33.56 -7.71
CA LYS A 101 47.43 -32.70 -8.42
C LYS A 101 46.87 -31.39 -9.01
N ARG A 102 46.81 -30.34 -8.18
CA ARG A 102 46.67 -28.95 -8.63
C ARG A 102 47.98 -28.48 -9.29
N GLY A 103 48.25 -29.00 -10.48
CA GLY A 103 49.39 -28.70 -11.32
C GLY A 103 48.95 -28.24 -12.71
N ARG A 104 48.11 -27.20 -12.79
CA ARG A 104 47.92 -26.46 -14.04
C ARG A 104 48.19 -24.98 -13.76
N LYS A 105 49.27 -24.49 -14.38
CA LYS A 105 49.73 -23.11 -14.33
C LYS A 105 48.57 -22.18 -14.70
N ARG A 106 48.34 -21.15 -13.87
CA ARG A 106 47.43 -20.04 -14.15
C ARG A 106 47.90 -19.33 -15.42
N THR A 107 47.22 -19.53 -16.54
CA THR A 107 47.19 -18.54 -17.61
C THR A 107 46.19 -17.46 -17.20
N LYS A 108 46.69 -16.24 -17.04
CA LYS A 108 45.85 -15.05 -16.88
C LYS A 108 45.07 -14.84 -18.18
N ALA A 109 43.76 -14.89 -18.09
CA ALA A 109 42.84 -14.23 -19.01
C ALA A 109 41.66 -13.73 -18.18
N SER A 110 41.41 -12.43 -18.30
CA SER A 110 40.21 -11.64 -18.01
C SER A 110 39.07 -12.25 -17.17
N LEU A 111 38.67 -11.45 -16.19
CA LEU A 111 37.39 -11.50 -15.48
C LEU A 111 36.23 -11.73 -16.45
N ASP A 112 35.49 -12.82 -16.27
CA ASP A 112 34.08 -12.89 -16.60
C ASP A 112 33.35 -13.54 -15.43
N THR A 113 32.72 -12.67 -14.66
CA THR A 113 31.72 -12.96 -13.63
C THR A 113 30.46 -13.50 -14.30
N ASP A 114 30.37 -14.81 -14.50
CA ASP A 114 29.10 -15.46 -14.80
C ASP A 114 28.33 -15.72 -13.50
N ALA A 115 27.70 -14.65 -13.01
CA ALA A 115 26.50 -14.74 -12.20
C ALA A 115 25.34 -15.14 -13.13
N PRO A 116 24.45 -16.07 -12.75
CA PRO A 116 23.27 -16.36 -13.56
C PRO A 116 22.37 -15.11 -13.58
N GLU A 117 22.32 -14.46 -14.73
CA GLU A 117 21.51 -13.27 -15.01
C GLU A 117 20.03 -13.54 -14.74
N LEU A 118 19.53 -13.01 -13.62
CA LEU A 118 18.11 -12.77 -13.41
C LEU A 118 17.65 -11.76 -14.48
N LYS A 119 16.90 -12.23 -15.47
CA LYS A 119 16.21 -11.41 -16.48
C LYS A 119 15.22 -10.45 -15.80
N ARG A 120 15.72 -9.32 -15.30
CA ARG A 120 14.92 -8.15 -14.92
C ARG A 120 14.77 -7.27 -16.14
N LYS A 121 13.59 -7.29 -16.76
CA LYS A 121 13.18 -6.28 -17.73
C LYS A 121 12.98 -4.95 -16.97
N VAL A 122 14.04 -4.15 -16.87
CA VAL A 122 13.97 -2.76 -16.44
C VAL A 122 13.85 -1.92 -17.71
N ALA A 123 12.64 -1.54 -18.08
CA ALA A 123 12.42 -0.45 -19.03
C ALA A 123 12.42 0.86 -18.24
N ARG A 124 13.53 1.60 -18.30
CA ARG A 124 13.61 2.98 -17.81
C ARG A 124 13.66 3.88 -19.05
N ALA A 125 12.51 4.34 -19.49
CA ALA A 125 12.41 5.46 -20.43
C ALA A 125 12.07 6.72 -19.62
N ARG A 126 12.97 7.70 -19.66
CA ARG A 126 12.76 9.07 -19.23
C ARG A 126 12.12 9.78 -20.42
N ALA A 127 10.87 10.23 -20.29
CA ALA A 127 10.24 11.12 -21.25
C ALA A 127 9.69 12.31 -20.46
N GLU A 128 10.21 13.48 -20.79
CA GLU A 128 9.83 14.77 -20.25
C GLU A 128 8.45 15.21 -20.76
N LEU A 129 7.88 16.18 -20.05
CA LEU A 129 6.50 16.64 -20.07
C LEU A 129 6.07 17.30 -21.41
N ALA A 130 4.84 17.00 -21.86
CA ALA A 130 3.92 17.99 -22.43
C ALA A 130 2.46 17.48 -22.37
N PRO A 131 1.46 18.35 -22.12
CA PRO A 131 0.09 17.96 -21.78
C PRO A 131 -0.77 17.81 -23.04
N THR A 132 -1.35 16.62 -23.26
CA THR A 132 -2.40 16.44 -24.26
C THR A 132 -3.75 16.37 -23.56
N SER A 133 -4.51 17.46 -23.68
CA SER A 133 -5.91 17.57 -23.33
C SER A 133 -6.77 16.66 -24.21
N ALA A 134 -7.38 15.62 -23.63
CA ALA A 134 -8.50 14.91 -24.23
C ALA A 134 -9.49 14.49 -23.12
N PRO A 135 -10.81 14.51 -23.38
CA PRO A 135 -11.81 14.40 -22.32
C PRO A 135 -11.94 12.96 -21.82
N VAL A 136 -11.91 12.79 -20.50
CA VAL A 136 -12.14 11.51 -19.83
C VAL A 136 -13.58 11.05 -20.10
N PRO A 137 -13.81 9.84 -20.66
CA PRO A 137 -15.16 9.31 -20.76
C PRO A 137 -15.67 9.02 -19.35
N SER A 138 -16.74 9.71 -18.95
CA SER A 138 -17.41 9.53 -17.68
C SER A 138 -17.87 8.08 -17.49
N LEU A 139 -17.39 7.42 -16.45
CA LEU A 139 -17.89 6.11 -16.01
C LEU A 139 -19.30 6.31 -15.43
N ARG A 140 -20.34 6.09 -16.25
CA ARG A 140 -21.72 5.99 -15.76
C ARG A 140 -21.93 4.63 -15.10
N VAL A 141 -22.14 4.63 -13.80
CA VAL A 141 -22.56 3.45 -13.04
C VAL A 141 -24.07 3.23 -13.27
N PRO A 142 -24.52 2.03 -13.65
CA PRO A 142 -25.95 1.75 -13.80
C PRO A 142 -26.61 1.67 -12.43
N VAL A 143 -27.60 2.54 -12.19
CA VAL A 143 -28.46 2.50 -11.00
C VAL A 143 -29.61 1.53 -11.27
N ALA A 144 -29.72 0.48 -10.46
CA ALA A 144 -30.84 -0.46 -10.53
C ALA A 144 -32.15 0.24 -10.12
N ARG A 145 -33.15 0.21 -11.00
CA ARG A 145 -34.52 0.61 -10.66
C ARG A 145 -35.22 -0.59 -10.03
N MET A 146 -35.62 -0.44 -8.77
CA MET A 146 -36.56 -1.35 -8.13
C MET A 146 -37.98 -0.87 -8.47
N TYR A 147 -38.81 -1.77 -8.99
CA TYR A 147 -40.25 -1.59 -9.14
C TYR A 147 -40.95 -2.17 -7.92
#